data_AF-A0A520RLB7-F1
#
_entry.id   AF-A0A520RLB7-F1
#
_cell.length_a   1.000
_cell.length_b   1.000
_cell.length_c   1.000
_cell.angle_alpha   90.00
_cell.angle_beta   90.00
_cell.angle_gamma   90.00
#
_symmetry.space_group_name_H-M   'P 1'
#
loop_
_entity.id
_entity.type
_entity.pdbx_description
1 polymer ?
#
loop_
_entity_poly.entity_id
_entity_poly.type
_entity_poly.pdbx_seq_one_letter_code
_entity_poly.pdbx_strand_id
1 'polypeptide(L)'
;MESYDPTPLIDLCEAILADGELSADEVYRLSEFLNATPECTLHWPGKELATLLVEVWKDGEISLDELGQVAGLLVEIHTHWHDRIAENGIDVPASLLPAAEQEDAEAFSLPKIDFKTTITSFTTGAYEYEVDLNEPSCTCDDWKEKRSKLPRGHFGRCCKHIISLMKNVPFRGKVRILIDAFASTGTTPHPEREWCAGNLDGDNVFVSSPAYGWSDILVQSSEKWAHYKYNVLDSRWAYQKEPAQANVLLEILTDAFPETAQSKK
;
A
#
# COMPACT_ATOMS: atom_id res chain seq x y z
N MET A 1 -29.46 -16.50 6.94
CA MET A 1 -29.11 -15.51 5.91
C MET A 1 -27.64 -15.27 6.14
N GLU A 2 -26.79 -15.92 5.35
CA GLU A 2 -25.34 -15.70 5.43
C GLU A 2 -25.10 -14.22 5.13
N SER A 3 -24.36 -13.52 5.98
CA SER A 3 -24.01 -12.13 5.72
C SER A 3 -23.05 -12.11 4.53
N TYR A 4 -23.32 -11.25 3.55
CA TYR A 4 -22.43 -11.03 2.42
C TYR A 4 -20.97 -10.80 2.87
N ASP A 5 -20.04 -11.58 2.32
CA ASP A 5 -18.60 -11.47 2.56
C ASP A 5 -17.91 -10.78 1.36
N PRO A 6 -17.42 -9.53 1.52
CA PRO A 6 -16.71 -8.82 0.44
C PRO A 6 -15.29 -9.33 0.19
N THR A 7 -14.74 -10.17 1.07
CA THR A 7 -13.32 -10.58 1.06
C THR A 7 -12.89 -11.14 -0.30
N PRO A 8 -13.66 -12.07 -0.90
CA PRO A 8 -13.69 -12.41 -2.32
C PRO A 8 -13.03 -11.45 -3.29
N LEU A 9 -13.74 -10.34 -3.38
CA LEU A 9 -13.57 -9.29 -4.36
C LEU A 9 -12.44 -8.35 -3.96
N ILE A 10 -12.26 -8.12 -2.66
CA ILE A 10 -11.15 -7.32 -2.16
C ILE A 10 -9.81 -7.99 -2.49
N ASP A 11 -9.69 -9.30 -2.29
CA ASP A 11 -8.46 -10.04 -2.61
C ASP A 11 -8.11 -9.93 -4.10
N LEU A 12 -9.11 -9.97 -4.98
CA LEU A 12 -8.93 -9.73 -6.41
C LEU A 12 -8.47 -8.29 -6.70
N CYS A 13 -9.06 -7.30 -6.04
CA CYS A 13 -8.66 -5.90 -6.19
C CYS A 13 -7.21 -5.67 -5.72
N GLU A 14 -6.83 -6.25 -4.57
CA GLU A 14 -5.44 -6.21 -4.05
C GLU A 14 -4.46 -6.85 -5.03
N ALA A 15 -4.82 -7.99 -5.62
CA ALA A 15 -3.99 -8.68 -6.59
C ALA A 15 -3.77 -7.87 -7.88
N ILE A 16 -4.83 -7.21 -8.38
CA ILE A 16 -4.75 -6.34 -9.56
C ILE A 16 -3.87 -5.11 -9.29
N LEU A 17 -3.94 -4.50 -8.11
CA LEU A 17 -3.15 -3.31 -7.78
C LEU A 17 -1.67 -3.61 -7.46
N ALA A 18 -1.30 -4.89 -7.38
CA ALA A 18 -0.03 -5.32 -6.80
C ALA A 18 1.18 -4.83 -7.61
N ASP A 19 1.13 -4.91 -8.95
CA ASP A 19 2.22 -4.50 -9.83
C ASP A 19 2.24 -3.00 -10.12
N GLY A 20 1.14 -2.29 -9.82
CA GLY A 20 1.01 -0.85 -10.10
C GLY A 20 0.60 -0.53 -11.54
N GLU A 21 0.26 -1.54 -12.32
CA GLU A 21 -0.31 -1.40 -13.65
C GLU A 21 -1.75 -1.93 -13.64
N LEU A 22 -2.54 -1.47 -14.61
CA LEU A 22 -3.86 -2.02 -14.83
C LEU A 22 -3.99 -2.27 -16.32
N SER A 23 -4.18 -3.53 -16.67
CA SER A 23 -4.38 -3.98 -18.04
C SER A 23 -5.87 -4.22 -18.33
N ALA A 24 -6.23 -4.17 -19.62
CA ALA A 24 -7.60 -4.51 -20.04
C ALA A 24 -7.98 -5.96 -19.66
N ASP A 25 -7.00 -6.88 -19.65
CA ASP A 25 -7.20 -8.27 -19.22
C ASP A 25 -7.57 -8.37 -17.74
N GLU A 26 -7.00 -7.53 -16.87
CA GLU A 26 -7.35 -7.48 -15.45
C GLU A 26 -8.74 -6.88 -15.22
N VAL A 27 -9.09 -5.83 -15.98
CA VAL A 27 -10.46 -5.28 -15.98
C VAL A 27 -11.46 -6.32 -16.48
N TYR A 28 -11.09 -7.13 -17.46
CA TYR A 28 -11.89 -8.25 -17.93
C TYR A 28 -12.08 -9.31 -16.84
N ARG A 29 -11.01 -9.76 -16.18
CA ARG A 29 -11.09 -10.71 -15.06
C ARG A 29 -11.94 -10.21 -13.90
N LEU A 30 -11.84 -8.92 -13.58
CA LEU A 30 -12.69 -8.27 -12.59
C LEU A 30 -14.17 -8.34 -12.98
N SER A 31 -14.46 -8.09 -14.26
CA SER A 31 -15.82 -8.17 -14.81
C SER A 31 -16.34 -9.62 -14.79
N GLU A 32 -15.51 -10.61 -15.15
CA GLU A 32 -15.85 -12.03 -15.06
C GLU A 32 -16.20 -12.45 -13.63
N PHE A 33 -15.42 -12.00 -12.65
CA PHE A 33 -15.69 -12.29 -11.24
C PHE A 33 -17.05 -11.77 -10.78
N LEU A 34 -17.38 -10.51 -11.13
CA LEU A 34 -18.65 -9.89 -10.76
C LEU A 34 -19.85 -10.57 -11.45
N ASN A 35 -19.69 -10.98 -12.71
CA ASN A 35 -20.71 -11.71 -13.45
C ASN A 35 -20.94 -13.12 -12.89
N ALA A 36 -19.87 -13.79 -12.44
CA ALA A 36 -19.95 -15.10 -11.79
C ALA A 36 -20.58 -15.02 -10.39
N THR A 37 -20.57 -13.83 -9.76
CA THR A 37 -21.05 -13.62 -8.39
C THR A 37 -22.07 -12.46 -8.32
N PRO A 38 -23.28 -12.60 -8.88
CA PRO A 38 -24.23 -11.49 -9.02
C PRO A 38 -24.62 -10.81 -7.68
N GLU A 39 -24.61 -11.57 -6.58
CA GLU A 39 -24.86 -11.04 -5.24
C GLU A 39 -23.86 -9.93 -4.86
N CYS A 40 -22.59 -10.03 -5.27
CA CYS A 40 -21.58 -8.99 -5.05
C CYS A 40 -22.00 -7.62 -5.60
N THR A 41 -22.74 -7.59 -6.70
CA THR A 41 -23.17 -6.34 -7.33
C THR A 41 -24.27 -5.61 -6.57
N LEU A 42 -24.88 -6.25 -5.57
CA LEU A 42 -25.89 -5.65 -4.70
C LEU A 42 -25.27 -4.93 -3.49
N HIS A 43 -24.01 -5.25 -3.18
CA HIS A 43 -23.30 -4.80 -1.99
C HIS A 43 -22.02 -4.05 -2.34
N TRP A 44 -21.51 -3.28 -1.39
CA TRP A 44 -20.18 -2.69 -1.53
C TRP A 44 -19.10 -3.78 -1.36
N PRO A 45 -18.00 -3.79 -2.13
CA PRO A 45 -17.63 -2.83 -3.18
C PRO A 45 -18.15 -3.18 -4.58
N GLY A 46 -18.75 -4.37 -4.77
CA GLY A 46 -19.14 -4.87 -6.09
C GLY A 46 -20.15 -4.01 -6.83
N LYS A 47 -21.05 -3.31 -6.12
CA LYS A 47 -21.99 -2.35 -6.71
C LYS A 47 -21.28 -1.17 -7.41
N GLU A 48 -20.27 -0.60 -6.78
CA GLU A 48 -19.53 0.55 -7.33
C GLU A 48 -18.73 0.13 -8.55
N LEU A 49 -18.03 -1.01 -8.45
CA LEU A 49 -17.27 -1.59 -9.55
C LEU A 49 -18.17 -1.94 -10.73
N ALA A 50 -19.29 -2.63 -10.50
CA ALA A 50 -20.22 -3.00 -11.56
C ALA A 50 -20.78 -1.76 -12.28
N THR A 51 -21.08 -0.69 -11.54
CA THR A 51 -21.57 0.56 -12.12
C THR A 51 -20.54 1.19 -13.06
N LEU A 52 -19.28 1.26 -12.62
CA LEU A 52 -18.20 1.82 -13.45
C LEU A 52 -17.91 0.94 -14.67
N LEU A 53 -17.81 -0.37 -14.47
CA LEU A 53 -17.47 -1.32 -15.54
C LEU A 53 -18.52 -1.35 -16.66
N VAL A 54 -19.80 -1.13 -16.34
CA VAL A 54 -20.85 -1.00 -17.37
C VAL A 54 -20.60 0.19 -18.30
N GLU A 55 -20.12 1.33 -17.78
CA GLU A 55 -19.80 2.47 -18.64
C GLU A 55 -18.48 2.26 -19.40
N VAL A 56 -17.47 1.66 -18.77
CA VAL A 56 -16.17 1.35 -19.39
C VAL A 56 -16.29 0.36 -20.55
N TRP A 57 -17.22 -0.60 -20.49
CA TRP A 57 -17.41 -1.59 -21.56
C TRP A 57 -18.40 -1.16 -22.65
N LYS A 58 -18.91 0.07 -22.60
CA LYS A 58 -20.05 0.50 -23.40
C LYS A 58 -19.78 0.58 -24.90
N ASP A 59 -18.57 0.96 -25.29
CA ASP A 59 -18.12 1.01 -26.68
C ASP A 59 -17.36 -0.25 -27.13
N GLY A 60 -17.11 -1.17 -26.18
CA GLY A 60 -16.44 -2.45 -26.42
C GLY A 60 -14.91 -2.39 -26.42
N GLU A 61 -14.30 -1.22 -26.17
CA GLU A 61 -12.84 -1.05 -26.12
C GLU A 61 -12.44 -0.25 -24.87
N ILE A 62 -11.53 -0.77 -24.06
CA ILE A 62 -11.05 -0.03 -22.88
C ILE A 62 -9.95 0.94 -23.29
N SER A 63 -10.24 2.23 -23.15
CA SER A 63 -9.29 3.30 -23.33
C SER A 63 -8.36 3.48 -22.12
N LEU A 64 -7.27 4.21 -22.37
CA LEU A 64 -6.29 4.59 -21.34
C LEU A 64 -6.90 5.43 -20.20
N ASP A 65 -7.89 6.27 -20.50
CA ASP A 65 -8.58 7.09 -19.49
C ASP A 65 -9.46 6.21 -18.59
N GLU A 66 -10.19 5.26 -19.19
CA GLU A 66 -11.03 4.31 -18.47
C GLU A 66 -10.23 3.38 -17.56
N LEU A 67 -9.05 2.93 -17.99
CA LEU A 67 -8.11 2.23 -17.09
C LEU A 67 -7.74 3.11 -15.88
N GLY A 68 -7.50 4.41 -16.10
CA GLY A 68 -7.24 5.36 -15.03
C GLY A 68 -8.42 5.51 -14.05
N GLN A 69 -9.65 5.51 -14.56
CA GLN A 69 -10.87 5.56 -13.75
C GLN A 69 -11.06 4.28 -12.92
N VAL A 70 -10.91 3.10 -13.54
CA VAL A 70 -11.02 1.80 -12.84
C VAL A 70 -9.94 1.68 -11.77
N ALA A 71 -8.68 1.97 -12.10
CA ALA A 71 -7.60 1.96 -11.14
C ALA A 71 -7.85 2.92 -9.97
N GLY A 72 -8.43 4.10 -10.26
CA GLY A 72 -8.85 5.03 -9.23
C GLY A 72 -9.85 4.46 -8.24
N LEU A 73 -10.91 3.84 -8.75
CA LEU A 73 -11.92 3.22 -7.91
C LEU A 73 -11.36 2.03 -7.12
N LEU A 74 -10.47 1.22 -7.72
CA LEU A 74 -9.80 0.12 -7.01
C LEU A 74 -8.97 0.64 -5.82
N VAL A 75 -8.20 1.72 -6.01
CA VAL A 75 -7.44 2.35 -4.92
C VAL A 75 -8.36 2.88 -3.83
N GLU A 76 -9.45 3.54 -4.18
CA GLU A 76 -10.44 4.05 -3.21
C GLU A 76 -11.07 2.92 -2.39
N ILE A 77 -11.48 1.84 -3.06
CA ILE A 77 -12.03 0.64 -2.40
C ILE A 77 -11.01 0.04 -1.44
N HIS A 78 -9.76 -0.08 -1.88
CA HIS A 78 -8.68 -0.61 -1.06
C HIS A 78 -8.43 0.23 0.19
N THR A 79 -8.37 1.56 0.07
CA THR A 79 -8.23 2.47 1.22
C THR A 79 -9.42 2.38 2.16
N HIS A 80 -10.66 2.43 1.64
CA HIS A 80 -11.87 2.31 2.45
C HIS A 80 -11.97 0.96 3.18
N TRP A 81 -11.57 -0.14 2.53
CA TRP A 81 -11.52 -1.45 3.17
C TRP A 81 -10.54 -1.47 4.35
N HIS A 82 -9.36 -0.90 4.17
CA HIS A 82 -8.34 -0.80 5.22
C HIS A 82 -8.82 0.07 6.38
N ASP A 83 -9.50 1.18 6.13
CA ASP A 83 -10.09 2.01 7.19
C ASP A 83 -11.11 1.21 8.02
N ARG A 84 -11.99 0.44 7.37
CA ARG A 84 -12.97 -0.42 8.06
C ARG A 84 -12.33 -1.52 8.90
N ILE A 85 -11.22 -2.08 8.45
CA ILE A 85 -10.44 -3.06 9.23
C ILE A 85 -9.78 -2.38 10.42
N ALA A 86 -9.20 -1.20 10.24
CA ALA A 86 -8.51 -0.46 11.29
C ALA A 86 -9.45 -0.06 12.44
N GLU A 87 -10.74 0.16 12.16
CA GLU A 87 -11.76 0.40 13.19
C GLU A 87 -12.00 -0.80 14.12
N ASN A 88 -11.73 -2.04 13.66
CA ASN A 88 -11.76 -3.25 14.50
C ASN A 88 -10.44 -3.45 15.26
N GLY A 89 -9.84 -2.34 15.71
CA GLY A 89 -8.44 -2.19 16.08
C GLY A 89 -7.85 -3.27 16.99
N ILE A 90 -6.54 -3.41 16.90
CA ILE A 90 -5.77 -4.27 17.78
C ILE A 90 -5.50 -3.50 19.07
N ASP A 91 -6.01 -4.00 20.19
CA ASP A 91 -5.68 -3.46 21.51
C ASP A 91 -4.20 -3.71 21.81
N VAL A 92 -3.39 -2.67 21.66
CA VAL A 92 -1.99 -2.66 22.08
C VAL A 92 -1.94 -2.37 23.58
N PRO A 93 -1.34 -3.24 24.42
CA PRO A 93 -1.28 -3.03 25.86
C PRO A 93 -0.66 -1.67 26.23
N ALA A 94 -1.32 -0.94 27.14
CA ALA A 94 -0.81 0.33 27.67
C ALA A 94 0.59 0.22 28.32
N SER A 95 1.05 -0.99 28.66
CA SER A 95 2.41 -1.24 29.15
C SER A 95 3.50 -0.97 28.11
N LEU A 96 3.16 -0.86 26.83
CA LEU A 96 4.09 -0.52 25.73
C LEU A 96 4.30 0.98 25.55
N LEU A 97 3.69 1.80 26.43
CA LEU A 97 3.78 3.26 26.39
C LEU A 97 5.17 3.91 26.56
N PRO A 98 6.27 3.22 26.96
CA PRO A 98 7.58 3.85 26.94
C PRO A 98 8.42 3.41 25.72
N ALA A 99 8.36 4.15 24.62
CA ALA A 99 9.43 4.20 23.62
C ALA A 99 9.55 5.62 23.03
N ALA A 100 9.90 6.57 23.90
CA ALA A 100 9.97 8.00 23.59
C ALA A 100 11.34 8.48 23.06
N GLU A 101 12.37 7.64 23.00
CA GLU A 101 13.78 8.10 22.87
C GLU A 101 14.64 7.41 21.80
N GLN A 102 14.11 6.47 21.01
CA GLN A 102 14.86 6.02 19.83
C GLN A 102 14.62 7.03 18.70
N GLU A 103 15.53 8.00 18.57
CA GLU A 103 15.70 8.74 17.32
C GLU A 103 16.14 7.76 16.24
N ASP A 104 15.45 7.77 15.10
CA ASP A 104 15.84 6.95 13.95
C ASP A 104 17.29 7.27 13.55
N ALA A 105 18.07 6.22 13.25
CA ALA A 105 19.35 6.36 12.58
C ALA A 105 19.16 7.05 11.21
N GLU A 106 20.25 7.50 10.56
CA GLU A 106 20.16 8.10 9.22
C GLU A 106 19.47 7.19 8.17
N ALA A 107 19.40 5.89 8.41
CA ALA A 107 18.73 4.90 7.58
C ALA A 107 17.32 4.55 8.07
N PHE A 108 16.41 4.22 7.14
CA PHE A 108 15.06 3.71 7.41
C PHE A 108 15.10 2.28 7.99
N SER A 109 15.61 2.14 9.20
CA SER A 109 15.67 0.87 9.93
C SER A 109 14.51 0.74 10.91
N LEU A 110 13.82 -0.39 10.90
CA LEU A 110 12.77 -0.72 11.85
C LEU A 110 13.33 -0.79 13.28
N PRO A 111 12.66 -0.16 14.26
CA PRO A 111 13.04 -0.26 15.66
C PRO A 111 12.77 -1.66 16.20
N LYS A 112 13.45 -1.99 17.30
CA LYS A 112 13.18 -3.21 18.07
C LYS A 112 12.21 -2.86 19.19
N ILE A 113 11.00 -3.41 19.11
CA ILE A 113 9.94 -3.16 20.08
C ILE A 113 9.64 -4.49 20.77
N ASP A 114 9.78 -4.57 22.09
CA ASP A 114 9.47 -5.79 22.85
C ASP A 114 7.95 -6.03 22.93
N PHE A 115 7.38 -6.48 21.80
CA PHE A 115 5.97 -6.78 21.65
C PHE A 115 5.78 -7.93 20.67
N LYS A 116 5.11 -8.97 21.15
CA LYS A 116 4.68 -10.12 20.36
C LYS A 116 3.19 -10.33 20.61
N THR A 117 2.44 -10.53 19.54
CA THR A 117 1.00 -10.79 19.61
C THR A 117 0.53 -11.68 18.46
N THR A 118 -0.73 -12.05 18.50
CA THR A 118 -1.43 -12.70 17.40
C THR A 118 -2.42 -11.72 16.78
N ILE A 119 -2.55 -11.75 15.46
CA ILE A 119 -3.50 -10.93 14.71
C ILE A 119 -4.35 -11.80 13.81
N THR A 120 -5.66 -11.56 13.80
CA THR A 120 -6.58 -12.24 12.89
C THR A 120 -6.35 -11.76 11.46
N SER A 121 -6.41 -12.70 10.52
CA SER A 121 -6.33 -12.45 9.09
C SER A 121 -7.35 -11.40 8.67
N PHE A 122 -6.86 -10.31 8.09
CA PHE A 122 -7.67 -9.20 7.61
C PHE A 122 -8.60 -9.56 6.45
N THR A 123 -8.30 -10.65 5.76
CA THR A 123 -9.11 -11.13 4.64
C THR A 123 -10.10 -12.17 5.14
N THR A 124 -9.63 -13.33 5.57
CA THR A 124 -10.54 -14.47 5.83
C THR A 124 -11.20 -14.47 7.20
N GLY A 125 -10.71 -13.70 8.18
CA GLY A 125 -11.16 -13.75 9.60
C GLY A 125 -10.91 -15.09 10.32
N ALA A 126 -10.58 -16.16 9.60
CA ALA A 126 -10.49 -17.54 10.09
C ALA A 126 -9.06 -17.98 10.47
N TYR A 127 -8.05 -17.23 10.05
CA TYR A 127 -6.64 -17.53 10.34
C TYR A 127 -6.06 -16.49 11.28
N GLU A 128 -5.08 -16.92 12.06
CA GLU A 128 -4.35 -16.07 12.98
C GLU A 128 -2.87 -16.12 12.62
N TYR A 129 -2.22 -14.96 12.66
CA TYR A 129 -0.80 -14.81 12.41
C TYR A 129 -0.08 -14.35 13.66
N GLU A 130 1.03 -14.99 14.01
CA GLU A 130 1.92 -14.46 15.05
C GLU A 130 2.76 -13.34 14.45
N VAL A 131 2.89 -12.24 15.20
CA VAL A 131 3.73 -11.09 14.85
C VAL A 131 4.63 -10.74 16.02
N ASP A 132 5.91 -10.56 15.74
CA ASP A 132 6.94 -10.15 16.69
C ASP A 132 7.60 -8.86 16.18
N LEU A 133 7.48 -7.77 16.95
CA LEU A 133 8.06 -6.46 16.61
C LEU A 133 9.48 -6.25 17.17
N ASN A 134 10.01 -7.18 17.97
CA ASN A 134 11.39 -7.12 18.49
C ASN A 134 12.36 -7.55 17.40
N GLU A 135 11.98 -8.61 16.67
CA GLU A 135 12.60 -8.98 15.40
C GLU A 135 11.52 -8.92 14.30
N PRO A 136 11.15 -7.74 13.77
CA PRO A 136 9.99 -7.54 12.89
C PRO A 136 9.71 -8.71 11.94
N SER A 137 8.83 -9.60 12.39
CA SER A 137 8.55 -10.89 11.77
C SER A 137 7.09 -11.27 11.91
N CYS A 138 6.61 -12.07 10.96
CA CYS A 138 5.21 -12.49 10.89
C CYS A 138 5.10 -13.90 10.30
N THR A 139 4.09 -14.66 10.70
CA THR A 139 3.83 -16.00 10.16
C THR A 139 2.95 -16.02 8.90
N CYS A 140 2.55 -14.86 8.36
CA CYS A 140 1.81 -14.79 7.10
C CYS A 140 2.68 -15.18 5.90
N ASP A 141 2.03 -15.63 4.82
CA ASP A 141 2.72 -16.17 3.64
C ASP A 141 3.56 -15.11 2.91
N ASP A 142 3.03 -13.89 2.77
CA ASP A 142 3.79 -12.73 2.26
C ASP A 142 5.12 -12.55 2.99
N TRP A 143 5.10 -12.67 4.32
CA TRP A 143 6.31 -12.55 5.12
C TRP A 143 7.25 -13.75 4.90
N LYS A 144 6.73 -14.96 5.02
CA LYS A 144 7.52 -16.20 4.88
C LYS A 144 8.21 -16.29 3.53
N GLU A 145 7.50 -15.98 2.45
CA GLU A 145 7.95 -16.19 1.09
C GLU A 145 8.88 -15.07 0.60
N LYS A 146 8.55 -13.81 0.92
CA LYS A 146 9.18 -12.62 0.33
C LYS A 146 10.06 -11.86 1.31
N ARG A 147 9.59 -11.64 2.55
CA ARG A 147 10.21 -10.67 3.48
C ARG A 147 11.19 -11.29 4.47
N SER A 148 11.05 -12.58 4.76
CA SER A 148 11.87 -13.32 5.72
C SER A 148 13.38 -13.30 5.39
N LYS A 149 13.71 -13.13 4.11
CA LYS A 149 15.06 -13.16 3.54
C LYS A 149 15.80 -11.83 3.68
N LEU A 150 15.10 -10.74 3.99
CA LEU A 150 15.70 -9.41 4.11
C LEU A 150 16.51 -9.26 5.41
N PRO A 151 17.52 -8.37 5.42
CA PRO A 151 18.31 -8.09 6.62
C PRO A 151 17.43 -7.67 7.80
N ARG A 152 17.81 -8.09 9.02
CA ARG A 152 17.12 -7.67 10.25
C ARG A 152 17.12 -6.14 10.35
N GLY A 153 15.97 -5.56 10.68
CA GLY A 153 15.79 -4.11 10.73
C GLY A 153 15.45 -3.46 9.38
N HIS A 154 15.56 -4.15 8.25
CA HIS A 154 15.21 -3.57 6.95
C HIS A 154 13.71 -3.23 6.86
N PHE A 155 13.36 -2.02 6.40
CA PHE A 155 11.97 -1.54 6.33
C PHE A 155 11.05 -2.43 5.48
N GLY A 156 11.57 -2.96 4.37
CA GLY A 156 10.86 -3.93 3.51
C GLY A 156 10.39 -5.21 4.22
N ARG A 157 10.77 -5.46 5.49
CA ARG A 157 10.24 -6.57 6.28
C ARG A 157 8.78 -6.38 6.73
N CYS A 158 8.23 -5.18 6.61
CA CYS A 158 6.86 -4.88 7.01
C CYS A 158 5.80 -5.43 6.05
N CYS A 159 5.19 -6.57 6.40
CA CYS A 159 3.91 -6.97 5.82
C CYS A 159 2.75 -6.14 6.39
N LYS A 160 1.53 -6.31 5.86
CA LYS A 160 0.34 -5.56 6.31
C LYS A 160 0.07 -5.70 7.80
N HIS A 161 0.31 -6.89 8.37
CA HIS A 161 0.18 -7.15 9.81
C HIS A 161 1.18 -6.37 10.66
N ILE A 162 2.44 -6.26 10.21
CA ILE A 162 3.48 -5.49 10.92
C ILE A 162 3.16 -3.99 10.85
N ILE A 163 2.77 -3.47 9.67
CA ILE A 163 2.35 -2.06 9.52
C ILE A 163 1.19 -1.76 10.49
N SER A 164 0.15 -2.60 10.49
CA SER A 164 -1.02 -2.42 11.34
C SER A 164 -0.68 -2.42 12.83
N LEU A 165 0.26 -3.24 13.27
CA LEU A 165 0.68 -3.26 14.67
C LEU A 165 1.56 -2.05 15.00
N MET A 166 2.56 -1.75 14.16
CA MET A 166 3.48 -0.63 14.40
C MET A 166 2.78 0.73 14.45
N LYS A 167 1.73 0.96 13.65
CA LYS A 167 0.90 2.19 13.70
C LYS A 167 0.39 2.50 15.12
N ASN A 168 0.09 1.44 15.88
CA ASN A 168 -0.52 1.53 17.21
C ASN A 168 0.51 1.52 18.35
N VAL A 169 1.80 1.32 18.07
CA VAL A 169 2.86 1.37 19.07
C VAL A 169 3.47 2.79 19.13
N PRO A 170 3.74 3.34 20.32
CA PRO A 170 4.31 4.67 20.45
C PRO A 170 5.82 4.67 20.23
N PHE A 171 6.25 4.99 19.00
CA PHE A 171 7.63 5.38 18.66
C PHE A 171 7.62 6.64 17.78
N ARG A 172 8.77 7.30 17.60
CA ARG A 172 8.91 8.57 16.86
C ARG A 172 9.97 8.44 15.77
N GLY A 173 10.02 9.43 14.87
CA GLY A 173 11.02 9.54 13.81
C GLY A 173 10.44 9.40 12.41
N LYS A 174 11.31 9.41 11.39
CA LYS A 174 10.93 9.30 9.97
C LYS A 174 10.30 7.95 9.65
N VAL A 175 10.78 6.87 10.27
CA VAL A 175 10.21 5.52 10.14
C VAL A 175 8.80 5.50 10.67
N ARG A 176 8.52 6.20 11.78
CA ARG A 176 7.15 6.35 12.30
C ARG A 176 6.23 7.00 11.27
N ILE A 177 6.66 8.14 10.72
CA ILE A 177 5.87 8.88 9.74
C ILE A 177 5.66 8.02 8.47
N LEU A 178 6.67 7.24 8.04
CA LEU A 178 6.54 6.33 6.92
C LEU A 178 5.58 5.16 7.20
N ILE A 179 5.60 4.58 8.42
CA ILE A 179 4.60 3.58 8.83
C ILE A 179 3.19 4.18 8.79
N ASP A 180 3.02 5.41 9.27
CA ASP A 180 1.73 6.09 9.23
C ASP A 180 1.28 6.32 7.77
N ALA A 181 2.20 6.67 6.85
CA ALA A 181 1.90 6.81 5.42
C ALA A 181 1.41 5.50 4.78
N PHE A 182 2.09 4.39 5.06
CA PHE A 182 1.67 3.07 4.59
C PHE A 182 0.33 2.64 5.19
N ALA A 183 0.16 2.85 6.48
CA ALA A 183 -1.08 2.52 7.16
C ALA A 183 -2.27 3.36 6.66
N SER A 184 -2.06 4.64 6.33
CA SER A 184 -3.09 5.52 5.78
C SER A 184 -3.47 5.21 4.34
N THR A 185 -2.55 4.65 3.56
CA THR A 185 -2.80 4.27 2.15
C THR A 185 -3.29 2.84 2.00
N GLY A 186 -3.23 2.05 3.09
CA GLY A 186 -3.51 0.61 3.11
C GLY A 186 -2.42 -0.23 2.44
N THR A 187 -1.30 0.37 2.02
CA THR A 187 -0.28 -0.33 1.24
C THR A 187 0.84 -0.88 2.13
N THR A 188 1.78 -1.61 1.52
CA THR A 188 2.99 -2.09 2.21
C THR A 188 4.23 -1.78 1.38
N PRO A 189 5.40 -1.59 2.02
CA PRO A 189 6.63 -1.35 1.29
C PRO A 189 6.98 -2.57 0.43
N HIS A 190 7.46 -2.32 -0.79
CA HIS A 190 8.04 -3.37 -1.60
C HIS A 190 9.31 -3.93 -0.92
N PRO A 191 9.51 -5.26 -0.85
CA PRO A 191 10.63 -5.86 -0.11
C PRO A 191 12.03 -5.41 -0.55
N GLU A 192 12.20 -5.13 -1.85
CA GLU A 192 13.50 -4.82 -2.48
C GLU A 192 13.78 -3.31 -2.61
N ARG A 193 12.92 -2.46 -2.05
CA ARG A 193 13.05 -1.00 -2.19
C ARG A 193 13.67 -0.37 -0.94
N GLU A 194 14.59 0.55 -1.18
CA GLU A 194 15.16 1.46 -0.19
C GLU A 194 14.34 2.75 -0.16
N TRP A 195 14.43 3.51 0.93
CA TRP A 195 13.60 4.69 1.16
C TRP A 195 14.42 5.93 1.47
N CYS A 196 13.97 7.08 0.98
CA CYS A 196 14.52 8.38 1.28
C CYS A 196 13.41 9.35 1.68
N ALA A 197 13.71 10.26 2.62
CA ALA A 197 12.82 11.36 2.99
C ALA A 197 13.17 12.61 2.18
N GLY A 198 12.14 13.28 1.68
CA GLY A 198 12.19 14.60 1.08
C GLY A 198 11.17 15.55 1.75
N ASN A 199 11.08 16.76 1.22
CA ASN A 199 10.15 17.77 1.67
C ASN A 199 9.54 18.50 0.46
N LEU A 200 8.24 18.78 0.52
CA LEU A 200 7.53 19.58 -0.46
C LEU A 200 6.75 20.66 0.29
N ASP A 201 7.20 21.91 0.24
CA ASP A 201 6.54 23.06 0.89
C ASP A 201 6.21 22.85 2.39
N GLY A 202 7.08 22.13 3.12
CA GLY A 202 6.87 21.80 4.52
C GLY A 202 6.18 20.45 4.76
N ASP A 203 5.58 19.84 3.74
CA ASP A 203 5.00 18.50 3.81
C ASP A 203 6.06 17.39 3.68
N ASN A 204 5.81 16.27 4.35
CA ASN A 204 6.67 15.09 4.26
C ASN A 204 6.50 14.39 2.91
N VAL A 205 7.62 14.07 2.27
CA VAL A 205 7.65 13.22 1.07
C VAL A 205 8.53 12.02 1.36
N PHE A 206 8.12 10.83 0.94
CA PHE A 206 8.98 9.66 0.89
C PHE A 206 9.04 9.11 -0.52
N VAL A 207 10.26 8.84 -0.98
CA VAL A 207 10.52 8.25 -2.29
C VAL A 207 11.26 6.93 -2.11
N SER A 208 10.95 5.96 -2.96
CA SER A 208 11.61 4.66 -2.92
C SER A 208 12.51 4.42 -4.12
N SER A 209 13.56 3.61 -3.91
CA SER A 209 14.42 3.18 -5.01
C SER A 209 13.61 2.42 -6.05
N PRO A 210 13.95 2.54 -7.35
CA PRO A 210 13.20 1.85 -8.38
C PRO A 210 13.42 0.34 -8.29
N ALA A 211 12.33 -0.43 -8.20
CA ALA A 211 12.35 -1.88 -8.37
C ALA A 211 11.49 -2.24 -9.59
N TYR A 212 12.07 -3.01 -10.52
CA TYR A 212 11.45 -3.33 -11.82
C TYR A 212 10.99 -2.08 -12.60
N GLY A 213 11.74 -0.99 -12.47
CA GLY A 213 11.43 0.30 -13.11
C GLY A 213 10.43 1.18 -12.35
N TRP A 214 9.79 0.68 -11.29
CA TRP A 214 8.79 1.41 -10.53
C TRP A 214 9.33 1.93 -9.19
N SER A 215 9.11 3.21 -8.93
CA SER A 215 9.34 3.89 -7.63
C SER A 215 8.00 4.33 -7.02
N ASP A 216 7.89 4.24 -5.70
CA ASP A 216 6.79 4.81 -4.94
C ASP A 216 7.13 6.23 -4.49
N ILE A 217 6.11 7.08 -4.45
CA ILE A 217 6.18 8.45 -3.95
C ILE A 217 4.98 8.65 -3.02
N LEU A 218 5.26 8.76 -1.72
CA LEU A 218 4.27 9.04 -0.69
C LEU A 218 4.34 10.53 -0.33
N VAL A 219 3.22 11.24 -0.43
CA VAL A 219 3.15 12.68 -0.16
C VAL A 219 2.12 12.93 0.92
N GLN A 220 2.52 13.64 1.97
CA GLN A 220 1.60 14.14 2.97
C GLN A 220 0.93 15.41 2.45
N SER A 221 -0.39 15.53 2.61
CA SER A 221 -1.14 16.76 2.33
C SER A 221 -2.27 16.88 3.34
N SER A 222 -2.21 17.91 4.19
CA SER A 222 -3.27 18.22 5.18
C SER A 222 -3.75 16.97 5.96
N GLU A 223 -2.80 16.27 6.59
CA GLU A 223 -2.99 15.02 7.38
C GLU A 223 -3.37 13.76 6.58
N LYS A 224 -3.61 13.86 5.28
CA LYS A 224 -3.82 12.70 4.40
C LYS A 224 -2.53 12.32 3.70
N TRP A 225 -2.42 11.06 3.32
CA TRP A 225 -1.32 10.53 2.52
C TRP A 225 -1.84 10.16 1.14
N ALA A 226 -1.13 10.63 0.12
CA ALA A 226 -1.30 10.19 -1.25
C ALA A 226 -0.14 9.26 -1.63
N HIS A 227 -0.45 8.17 -2.34
CA HIS A 227 0.53 7.22 -2.86
C HIS A 227 0.51 7.24 -4.37
N TYR A 228 1.63 7.67 -4.96
CA TYR A 228 1.86 7.64 -6.39
C TYR A 228 2.93 6.60 -6.70
N LYS A 229 2.87 6.06 -7.92
CA LYS A 229 3.94 5.24 -8.48
C LYS A 229 4.42 5.88 -9.77
N TYR A 230 5.73 5.93 -9.97
CA TYR A 230 6.36 6.46 -11.16
C TYR A 230 7.28 5.41 -11.79
N ASN A 231 7.13 5.16 -13.08
CA ASN A 231 8.01 4.30 -13.83
C ASN A 231 9.18 5.12 -14.38
N VAL A 232 10.37 4.90 -13.85
CA VAL A 232 11.58 5.64 -14.22
C VAL A 232 12.12 5.24 -15.60
N LEU A 233 11.77 4.04 -16.11
CA LEU A 233 12.19 3.56 -17.43
C LEU A 233 11.31 4.15 -18.53
N ASP A 234 9.99 4.11 -18.33
CA ASP A 234 8.99 4.60 -19.29
C ASP A 234 8.69 6.09 -19.11
N SER A 235 9.22 6.72 -18.07
CA SER A 235 8.97 8.13 -17.70
C SER A 235 7.48 8.47 -17.56
N ARG A 236 6.70 7.60 -16.91
CA ARG A 236 5.25 7.76 -16.76
C ARG A 236 4.75 7.50 -15.35
N TRP A 237 3.64 8.13 -14.99
CA TRP A 237 2.91 7.85 -13.76
C TRP A 237 2.01 6.62 -13.90
N ALA A 238 1.89 5.84 -12.83
CA ALA A 238 0.93 4.75 -12.78
C ALA A 238 -0.49 5.30 -12.99
N TYR A 239 -1.28 4.55 -13.74
CA TYR A 239 -2.68 4.86 -14.02
C TYR A 239 -2.93 6.25 -14.63
N GLN A 240 -1.90 6.85 -15.25
CA GLN A 240 -1.92 8.25 -15.75
C GLN A 240 -2.30 9.29 -14.68
N LYS A 241 -2.12 8.96 -13.40
CA LYS A 241 -2.40 9.86 -12.29
C LYS A 241 -1.16 10.66 -11.92
N GLU A 242 -0.88 11.67 -12.73
CA GLU A 242 0.18 12.64 -12.46
C GLU A 242 -0.20 13.56 -11.28
N PRO A 243 0.65 13.68 -10.24
CA PRO A 243 0.43 14.61 -9.14
C PRO A 243 0.65 16.07 -9.58
N ALA A 244 -0.02 17.02 -8.93
CA ALA A 244 0.05 18.43 -9.30
C ALA A 244 1.48 19.02 -9.25
N GLN A 245 2.32 18.55 -8.33
CA GLN A 245 3.73 18.96 -8.18
C GLN A 245 4.71 17.93 -8.76
N ALA A 246 4.33 17.21 -9.82
CA ALA A 246 5.11 16.13 -10.42
C ALA A 246 6.59 16.47 -10.64
N ASN A 247 6.91 17.62 -11.23
CA ASN A 247 8.29 18.01 -11.48
C ASN A 247 9.15 18.05 -10.21
N VAL A 248 8.63 18.63 -9.13
CA VAL A 248 9.34 18.73 -7.84
C VAL A 248 9.49 17.36 -7.20
N LEU A 249 8.45 16.51 -7.27
CA LEU A 249 8.52 15.14 -6.77
C LEU A 249 9.55 14.29 -7.53
N LEU A 250 9.68 14.50 -8.84
CA LEU A 250 10.69 13.84 -9.66
C LEU A 250 12.10 14.36 -9.39
N GLU A 251 12.27 15.64 -9.06
CA GLU A 251 13.54 16.19 -8.57
C GLU A 251 13.94 15.52 -7.25
N ILE A 252 13.02 15.43 -6.28
CA ILE A 252 13.24 14.74 -5.00
C ILE A 252 13.63 13.26 -5.25
N LEU A 253 12.93 12.55 -6.13
CA LEU A 253 13.25 11.17 -6.50
C LEU A 253 14.65 11.06 -7.11
N THR A 254 14.99 11.98 -8.02
CA THR A 254 16.28 11.97 -8.73
C THR A 254 17.45 12.29 -7.81
N ASP A 255 17.28 13.24 -6.90
CA ASP A 255 18.29 13.60 -5.91
C ASP A 255 18.53 12.46 -4.90
N ALA A 256 17.47 11.75 -4.52
CA ALA A 256 17.56 10.57 -3.66
C ALA A 256 18.22 9.38 -4.35
N PHE A 257 17.90 9.15 -5.63
CA PHE A 257 18.34 8.00 -6.42
C PHE A 257 18.86 8.46 -7.79
N PRO A 258 20.11 8.96 -7.89
CA PRO A 258 20.65 9.56 -9.11
C PRO A 258 20.69 8.64 -10.34
N GLU A 259 20.67 7.31 -10.13
CA GLU A 259 20.54 6.31 -11.18
C GLU A 259 19.25 6.48 -12.00
N THR A 260 18.20 7.05 -11.40
CA THR A 260 16.93 7.35 -12.08
C THR A 260 17.06 8.47 -13.12
N ALA A 261 18.11 9.30 -13.06
CA ALA A 261 18.37 10.32 -14.07
C ALA A 261 18.85 9.74 -15.41
N GLN A 262 19.47 8.55 -15.38
CA GLN A 262 20.17 7.99 -16.54
C GLN A 262 19.24 7.29 -17.54
N SER A 263 17.98 7.04 -17.16
CA SER A 263 16.96 6.46 -18.04
C SER A 263 16.31 7.47 -19.00
N LYS A 264 16.64 8.77 -18.91
CA LYS A 264 16.20 9.82 -19.85
C LYS A 264 16.99 9.86 -21.18
N LYS A 265 17.70 8.80 -21.57
CA LYS A 265 18.50 8.75 -22.81
C LYS A 265 17.96 7.78 -23.83
#